data_AF-A0A6V7M100-F1
#
_entry.id   AF-A0A6V7M100-F1
#
_cell.length_a   1.000
_cell.length_b   1.000
_cell.length_c   1.000
_cell.angle_alpha   90.00
_cell.angle_beta   90.00
_cell.angle_gamma   90.00
#
_symmetry.space_group_name_H-M   'P 1'
#
loop_
_entity.id
_entity.type
_entity.pdbx_description
1 polymer ?
#
loop_
_entity_poly.entity_id
_entity_poly.type
_entity_poly.pdbx_seq_one_letter_code
_entity_poly.pdbx_strand_id
1 'polypeptide(L)'
;DTMSGSVGLAISQSLILAGMLQYGVRQSTEAQSQMTAVERILEYTDLPKERSKESIGTSIQNWPSAGRIQFKDVFMSYKLGEPPVLK
;
A
#
# COMPACT_ATOMS: atom_id res chain seq x y z
N ASP A 1 21.57 -50.14 -31.65
CA ASP A 1 20.50 -49.26 -32.16
C ASP A 1 19.71 -48.47 -31.11
N THR A 2 20.08 -48.49 -29.83
CA THR A 2 19.34 -47.77 -28.77
C THR A 2 19.77 -46.31 -28.57
N MET A 3 20.94 -45.91 -29.07
CA MET A 3 21.54 -44.59 -28.79
C MET A 3 20.82 -43.41 -29.45
N SER A 4 20.27 -43.58 -30.66
CA SER A 4 19.59 -42.49 -31.39
C SER A 4 18.26 -42.10 -30.75
N GLY A 5 17.47 -43.08 -30.28
CA GLY A 5 16.19 -42.84 -29.60
C GLY A 5 16.36 -42.12 -28.26
N SER A 6 17.39 -42.47 -27.48
CA SER A 6 17.69 -41.81 -26.21
C SER A 6 18.12 -40.35 -26.39
N VAL A 7 18.89 -40.04 -27.43
CA VAL A 7 19.30 -38.65 -27.74
C VAL A 7 18.10 -37.81 -28.15
N GLY A 8 17.22 -38.34 -29.02
CA GLY A 8 15.98 -37.66 -29.40
C GLY A 8 15.08 -37.37 -28.20
N LEU A 9 14.94 -38.34 -27.28
CA LEU A 9 14.18 -38.16 -26.05
C LEU A 9 14.81 -37.08 -25.14
N ALA A 10 16.14 -37.11 -24.94
CA ALA A 10 16.84 -36.12 -24.13
C ALA A 10 16.66 -34.68 -24.66
N ILE A 11 16.71 -34.49 -25.99
CA ILE A 11 16.49 -33.19 -26.62
C ILE A 11 15.05 -32.73 -26.41
N SER A 12 14.07 -33.59 -26.67
CA SER A 12 12.64 -33.27 -26.46
C SER A 12 12.36 -32.89 -25.01
N GLN A 13 12.89 -33.64 -24.04
CA GLN A 13 12.72 -33.32 -22.63
C GLN A 13 13.41 -32.01 -22.25
N SER A 14 14.61 -31.75 -22.79
CA SER A 14 15.34 -30.50 -22.54
C SER A 14 14.58 -29.28 -23.04
N LEU A 15 13.95 -29.38 -24.22
CA LEU A 15 13.11 -28.31 -24.77
C LEU A 15 11.87 -28.03 -23.91
N ILE A 16 11.23 -29.10 -23.41
CA ILE A 16 10.08 -28.97 -22.50
C ILE A 16 10.50 -28.25 -21.21
N LEU A 17 11.61 -28.68 -20.60
CA LEU A 17 12.13 -28.06 -19.39
C LEU A 17 12.50 -26.59 -19.59
N ALA A 18 13.12 -26.24 -20.73
CA ALA A 18 13.44 -24.87 -21.06
C ALA A 18 12.18 -23.98 -21.14
N GLY A 19 11.11 -24.49 -21.78
CA GLY A 19 9.82 -23.80 -21.84
C GLY A 19 9.17 -23.61 -20.47
N MET A 20 9.23 -24.65 -19.62
CA MET A 20 8.71 -24.59 -18.25
C MET A 20 9.47 -23.55 -17.40
N LEU A 21 10.80 -23.47 -17.53
CA LEU A 21 11.60 -22.48 -16.82
C LEU A 21 11.25 -21.05 -17.25
N GLN A 22 11.12 -20.82 -18.56
CA GLN A 22 10.71 -19.50 -19.08
C GLN A 22 9.33 -19.10 -18.54
N TYR A 23 8.37 -20.02 -18.56
CA TYR A 23 7.05 -19.79 -17.99
C TYR A 23 7.12 -19.53 -16.48
N GLY A 24 7.94 -20.28 -15.75
CA GLY A 24 8.14 -20.11 -14.31
C GLY A 24 8.63 -18.70 -13.96
N VAL A 25 9.64 -18.20 -14.66
CA VAL A 25 10.15 -16.83 -14.46
C VAL A 25 9.06 -15.78 -14.69
N ARG A 26 8.26 -15.96 -15.74
CA ARG A 26 7.12 -15.08 -16.01
C ARG A 26 6.10 -15.12 -14.87
N GLN A 27 5.68 -16.29 -14.42
CA GLN A 27 4.73 -16.43 -13.32
C GLN A 27 5.26 -15.81 -12.02
N SER A 28 6.55 -15.97 -11.71
CA SER A 28 7.17 -15.34 -10.54
C SER A 28 7.11 -13.82 -10.61
N THR A 29 7.38 -13.25 -11.80
CA THR A 29 7.32 -11.80 -12.01
C THR A 29 5.89 -11.27 -11.88
N GLU A 30 4.91 -11.99 -12.44
CA GLU A 30 3.50 -11.63 -12.31
C GLU A 30 3.03 -11.65 -10.86
N ALA A 31 3.44 -12.66 -10.08
CA ALA A 31 3.13 -12.75 -8.65
C ALA A 31 3.73 -11.57 -7.85
N GLN A 32 4.99 -11.21 -8.11
CA GLN A 32 5.63 -10.06 -7.46
C GLN A 32 4.92 -8.74 -7.80
N SER A 33 4.51 -8.57 -9.06
CA SER A 33 3.73 -7.41 -9.48
C SER A 33 2.41 -7.30 -8.70
N GLN A 34 1.70 -8.41 -8.52
CA GLN A 34 0.47 -8.45 -7.72
C GLN A 34 0.69 -8.12 -6.24
N MET A 35 1.81 -8.56 -5.66
CA MET A 35 2.16 -8.28 -4.26
C MET A 35 2.38 -6.78 -3.99
N THR A 36 2.73 -5.97 -4.99
CA THR A 36 2.87 -4.51 -4.84
C THR A 36 1.57 -3.86 -4.37
N ALA A 37 0.40 -4.36 -4.82
CA ALA A 37 -0.88 -3.83 -4.39
C ALA A 37 -1.15 -4.13 -2.91
N VAL A 38 -0.74 -5.32 -2.44
CA VAL A 38 -0.88 -5.73 -1.04
C VAL A 38 -0.01 -4.85 -0.15
N GLU A 39 1.23 -4.58 -0.54
CA GLU A 39 2.15 -3.69 0.19
C GLU A 39 1.54 -2.29 0.37
N ARG A 40 1.00 -1.69 -0.70
CA ARG A 40 0.34 -0.38 -0.63
C ARG A 40 -0.87 -0.36 0.31
N ILE A 41 -1.68 -1.42 0.29
CA ILE A 41 -2.84 -1.52 1.19
C ILE A 41 -2.37 -1.54 2.64
N LEU A 42 -1.34 -2.35 2.94
CA LEU A 42 -0.77 -2.42 4.29
C LEU A 42 -0.20 -1.07 4.73
N GLU A 43 0.55 -0.40 3.87
CA GLU A 43 1.08 0.94 4.14
C GLU A 43 -0.02 1.94 4.50
N TYR A 44 -1.12 1.97 3.73
CA TYR A 44 -2.24 2.88 4.02
C TYR A 44 -3.01 2.54 5.29
N THR A 45 -2.98 1.28 5.72
CA THR A 45 -3.63 0.87 6.98
C THR A 45 -2.87 1.32 8.23
N ASP A 46 -1.55 1.55 8.09
CA ASP A 46 -0.66 1.94 9.19
C ASP A 46 -0.37 3.46 9.24
N LEU A 47 -0.99 4.25 8.36
CA LEU A 47 -0.83 5.70 8.38
C LEU A 47 -1.32 6.31 9.72
N PRO A 48 -0.69 7.39 10.20
CA PRO A 48 -1.15 8.14 11.36
C PRO A 48 -2.61 8.55 11.16
N LYS A 49 -3.50 8.00 11.98
CA LYS A 49 -4.93 8.29 11.89
C LYS A 49 -5.19 9.71 12.36
N GLU A 50 -6.15 10.36 11.70
CA GLU A 50 -6.73 11.58 12.24
C GLU A 50 -7.36 11.29 13.61
N ARG A 51 -7.43 12.33 14.44
CA ARG A 51 -8.02 12.22 15.77
C ARG A 51 -9.48 11.74 15.66
N SER A 52 -9.85 10.70 16.42
CA SER A 52 -11.22 10.16 16.40
C SER A 52 -12.24 11.25 16.66
N LYS A 53 -13.32 11.26 15.86
CA LYS A 53 -14.51 12.11 16.06
C LYS A 53 -15.11 11.93 17.45
N GLU A 54 -14.94 10.75 18.05
CA GLU A 54 -15.45 10.42 19.39
C GLU A 54 -14.69 11.14 20.51
N SER A 55 -13.52 11.72 20.22
CA SER A 55 -12.80 12.57 21.19
C SER A 55 -13.34 13.99 21.27
N ILE A 56 -14.30 14.36 20.42
CA ILE A 56 -15.11 15.57 20.62
C ILE A 56 -16.10 15.20 21.72
N GLY A 57 -15.68 15.46 22.96
CA GLY A 57 -16.47 15.20 24.16
C GLY A 57 -17.92 15.61 23.96
N THR A 58 -18.81 14.67 24.29
CA THR A 58 -20.25 14.79 24.55
C THR A 58 -20.97 15.89 23.78
N SER A 59 -21.86 15.50 22.87
CA SER A 59 -22.82 16.39 22.19
C SER A 59 -23.36 17.45 23.16
N ILE A 60 -22.88 18.69 23.02
CA ILE A 60 -23.28 19.79 23.90
C ILE A 60 -24.72 20.14 23.51
N GLN A 61 -25.68 19.79 24.38
CA GLN A 61 -27.07 20.19 24.19
C GLN A 61 -27.13 21.72 24.11
N ASN A 62 -27.78 22.24 23.06
CA ASN A 62 -27.93 23.67 22.77
C ASN A 62 -26.65 24.41 22.30
N TRP A 63 -25.65 23.71 21.76
CA TRP A 63 -24.57 24.36 21.01
C TRP A 63 -24.93 24.61 19.54
N PRO A 64 -24.62 25.78 18.96
CA PRO A 64 -24.11 26.99 19.62
C PRO A 64 -25.25 27.85 20.17
N SER A 65 -25.15 28.29 21.43
CA SER A 65 -26.20 29.07 22.09
C SER A 65 -26.19 30.56 21.71
N ALA A 66 -25.04 31.12 21.38
CA ALA A 66 -24.87 32.55 21.09
C ALA A 66 -24.06 32.84 19.81
N GLY A 67 -23.68 31.80 19.05
CA GLY A 67 -23.00 31.92 17.76
C GLY A 67 -21.66 32.69 17.78
N ARG A 68 -20.99 32.80 18.94
CA ARG A 68 -19.75 33.56 19.08
C ARG A 68 -18.53 32.65 18.97
N ILE A 69 -17.59 33.01 18.10
CA ILE A 69 -16.27 32.37 17.98
C ILE A 69 -15.21 33.38 18.44
N GLN A 70 -14.33 32.95 19.35
CA GLN A 70 -13.21 33.77 19.82
C GLN A 70 -11.91 33.00 19.61
N PHE A 71 -10.98 33.62 18.90
CA PHE A 71 -9.62 33.13 18.73
C PHE A 71 -8.74 33.76 19.82
N LYS A 72 -7.93 32.97 20.52
CA LYS A 72 -6.95 33.43 21.51
C LYS A 72 -5.64 32.70 21.23
N ASP A 73 -4.59 33.45 20.91
CA ASP A 73 -3.23 32.93 20.66
C ASP A 73 -3.23 31.73 19.71
N VAL A 74 -3.90 31.87 18.56
CA VAL A 74 -4.11 30.77 17.62
C VAL A 74 -2.98 30.75 16.60
N PHE A 75 -2.22 29.65 16.62
CA PHE A 75 -1.17 29.39 15.66
C PHE A 75 -1.57 28.24 14.74
N MET A 76 -1.26 28.37 13.45
CA MET A 76 -1.50 27.32 12.46
C MET A 76 -0.28 27.17 11.55
N SER A 77 0.14 25.93 11.33
CA SER A 77 1.12 25.53 10.32
C SER A 77 0.52 24.40 9.48
N TYR A 78 0.81 24.39 8.18
CA TYR A 78 0.33 23.32 7.29
C TYR A 78 1.07 22.00 7.50
N LYS A 79 2.32 22.08 7.93
CA LYS A 79 3.18 20.93 8.18
C LYS A 79 3.87 21.04 9.53
N LEU A 80 4.10 19.90 10.14
CA LEU A 80 4.88 19.82 11.38
C LEU A 80 6.29 20.38 11.15
N GLY A 81 6.72 21.29 12.01
CA GLY A 81 8.05 21.91 11.95
C GLY A 81 8.17 23.15 11.06
N GLU A 82 7.11 23.54 10.34
CA GLU A 82 7.10 24.77 9.54
C GLU A 82 6.69 26.01 10.34
N PRO A 83 7.21 27.20 9.99
CA PRO A 83 6.82 28.44 10.64
C PRO A 83 5.30 28.66 10.49
N PRO A 84 4.64 29.20 11.54
CA PRO A 84 3.20 29.34 11.50
C PRO A 84 2.79 30.45 10.52
N VAL A 85 1.76 30.12 9.73
CA VAL A 85 1.13 31.01 8.74
C VAL A 85 0.06 31.89 9.39
N LEU A 86 -0.53 31.44 10.50
CA LEU A 86 -1.39 32.23 11.38
C LEU A 86 -0.70 32.39 12.74
N LYS A 87 -0.70 33.61 13.28
CA LYS A 87 -0.08 33.98 14.56
C LYS A 87 -0.98 34.94 15.31
#